data_AF-A0A3M2AXC2-F1
#
_entry.id   AF-A0A3M2AXC2-F1
#
_cell.length_a   1.000
_cell.length_b   1.000
_cell.length_c   1.000
_cell.angle_alpha   90.00
_cell.angle_beta   90.00
_cell.angle_gamma   90.00
#
_symmetry.space_group_name_H-M   'P 1'
#
loop_
_entity.id
_entity.type
_entity.pdbx_description
1 polymer ?
#
loop_
_entity_poly.entity_id
_entity_poly.type
_entity_poly.pdbx_seq_one_letter_code
_entity_poly.pdbx_strand_id
1 'polypeptide(L)'
;MTSYSLEKAATAAVDASIVEMSRIVARVGRLTDLLRDSAAEVRRSGLGDGGDDLALRFAGQLDETLAKVGNLFERQCAALRTFNIVLFGRTGAGKSTLISAITRGNGESVSQGESDWTTKVAPLD
;
A
#
# COMPACT_ATOMS: atom_id res chain seq x y z
N MET A 1 -6.53 -24.62 14.43
CA MET A 1 -5.46 -24.73 13.40
C MET A 1 -5.69 -23.83 12.18
N THR A 2 -6.73 -22.98 12.16
CA THR A 2 -7.14 -22.15 11.00
C THR A 2 -6.61 -20.70 11.02
N SER A 3 -6.22 -20.16 12.17
CA SER A 3 -5.73 -18.77 12.28
C SER A 3 -4.43 -18.54 11.48
N TYR A 4 -3.59 -19.57 11.35
CA TYR A 4 -2.32 -19.49 10.62
C TYR A 4 -2.50 -19.40 9.10
N SER A 5 -3.66 -19.77 8.55
CA SER A 5 -3.88 -19.74 7.10
C SER A 5 -4.36 -18.39 6.59
N LEU A 6 -5.19 -17.67 7.37
CA LEU A 6 -5.70 -16.37 6.96
C LEU A 6 -4.63 -15.28 7.03
N GLU A 7 -3.87 -15.23 8.14
CA GLU A 7 -2.75 -14.31 8.31
C GLU A 7 -1.72 -14.51 7.18
N LYS A 8 -1.30 -15.77 6.97
CA LYS A 8 -0.35 -16.12 5.91
C LYS A 8 -0.88 -15.79 4.50
N ALA A 9 -2.17 -16.03 4.24
CA ALA A 9 -2.77 -15.70 2.95
C ALA A 9 -2.88 -14.18 2.73
N ALA A 10 -3.23 -13.42 3.76
CA ALA A 10 -3.29 -11.96 3.70
C ALA A 10 -1.90 -11.35 3.48
N THR A 11 -0.89 -11.80 4.23
CA THR A 11 0.50 -11.37 4.04
C THR A 11 0.99 -11.72 2.63
N ALA A 12 0.76 -12.95 2.16
CA ALA A 12 1.18 -13.37 0.82
C ALA A 12 0.48 -12.55 -0.29
N ALA A 13 -0.79 -12.20 -0.12
CA ALA A 13 -1.53 -11.37 -1.08
C ALA A 13 -0.99 -9.93 -1.12
N VAL A 14 -0.69 -9.34 0.04
CA VAL A 14 -0.08 -8.00 0.13
C VAL A 14 1.30 -8.01 -0.50
N ASP A 15 2.15 -8.98 -0.16
CA ASP A 15 3.50 -9.11 -0.72
C ASP A 15 3.47 -9.30 -2.24
N ALA A 16 2.58 -10.15 -2.74
CA ALA A 16 2.40 -10.36 -4.18
C ALA A 16 1.95 -9.07 -4.89
N SER A 17 1.03 -8.30 -4.28
CA SER A 17 0.57 -7.03 -4.83
C SER A 17 1.71 -6.00 -4.89
N ILE A 18 2.55 -5.91 -3.85
CA ILE A 18 3.73 -5.05 -3.81
C ILE A 18 4.70 -5.40 -4.94
N VAL A 19 5.04 -6.69 -5.09
CA VAL A 19 5.97 -7.15 -6.11
C VAL A 19 5.47 -6.82 -7.52
N GLU A 20 4.20 -7.08 -7.83
CA GLU A 20 3.67 -6.84 -9.16
C GLU A 20 3.61 -5.34 -9.50
N MET A 21 3.24 -4.50 -8.52
CA MET A 21 3.21 -3.05 -8.71
C MET A 21 4.60 -2.46 -8.90
N SER A 22 5.61 -2.93 -8.15
CA SER A 22 7.01 -2.53 -8.39
C SER A 22 7.46 -2.89 -9.82
N ARG A 23 7.02 -4.02 -10.38
CA ARG A 23 7.33 -4.38 -11.78
C ARG A 23 6.68 -3.42 -12.77
N ILE A 24 5.42 -3.04 -12.56
CA ILE A 24 4.71 -2.10 -13.43
C ILE A 24 5.42 -0.74 -13.45
N VAL A 25 5.69 -0.18 -12.26
CA VAL A 25 6.40 1.11 -12.14
C VAL A 25 7.76 1.04 -12.82
N ALA A 26 8.54 -0.02 -12.58
CA ALA A 26 9.84 -0.19 -13.22
C ALA A 26 9.73 -0.34 -14.75
N ARG A 27 8.70 -1.01 -15.27
CA ARG A 27 8.51 -1.20 -16.72
C ARG A 27 8.10 0.10 -17.41
N VAL A 28 7.23 0.89 -16.80
CA VAL A 28 6.84 2.19 -17.33
C VAL A 28 8.01 3.17 -17.25
N GLY A 29 8.77 3.17 -16.15
CA GLY A 29 10.01 3.96 -16.04
C GLY A 29 10.99 3.69 -17.18
N ARG A 30 11.28 2.41 -17.47
CA ARG A 30 12.12 2.03 -18.62
C ARG A 30 11.58 2.51 -19.96
N LEU A 31 10.26 2.49 -20.17
CA LEU A 31 9.66 3.00 -21.41
C LEU A 31 9.84 4.52 -21.52
N THR A 32 9.71 5.25 -20.42
CA THR A 32 9.96 6.69 -20.39
C THR A 32 11.42 7.03 -20.70
N ASP A 33 12.36 6.26 -20.13
CA ASP A 33 13.79 6.42 -20.43
C ASP A 33 14.07 6.20 -21.93
N LEU A 34 13.53 5.13 -22.52
CA LEU A 34 13.66 4.86 -23.95
C LEU A 34 13.08 5.96 -24.84
N LEU A 35 11.92 6.52 -24.46
CA LEU A 35 11.30 7.63 -25.20
C LEU A 35 12.16 8.91 -25.11
N ARG A 36 12.74 9.18 -23.94
CA ARG A 36 13.64 10.31 -23.73
C ARG A 36 14.92 10.16 -24.56
N ASP A 37 15.53 8.99 -24.54
CA ASP A 37 16.74 8.70 -25.31
C ASP A 37 16.48 8.83 -26.82
N SER A 38 15.33 8.32 -27.29
CA SER A 38 14.90 8.44 -28.68
C SER A 38 14.68 9.91 -29.08
N ALA A 39 14.02 10.71 -28.24
CA ALA A 39 13.84 12.14 -28.49
C ALA A 39 15.17 12.91 -28.52
N ALA A 40 16.13 12.53 -27.67
CA ALA A 40 17.47 13.11 -27.67
C ALA A 40 18.29 12.72 -28.92
N GLU A 41 18.06 11.53 -29.48
CA GLU A 41 18.68 11.07 -30.72
C GLU A 41 18.10 11.75 -31.97
N VAL A 42 16.78 11.95 -32.02
CA VAL A 42 16.11 12.70 -33.12
C VAL A 42 16.62 14.14 -33.16
N ARG A 43 16.76 14.80 -32.00
CA ARG A 43 17.33 16.15 -31.90
C ARG A 43 18.76 16.23 -32.43
N ARG A 44 19.60 15.26 -32.09
CA ARG A 44 20.99 15.18 -32.59
C ARG A 44 21.05 14.94 -34.10
N SER A 45 20.03 14.30 -34.67
CA SER A 45 19.93 13.98 -36.09
C SER A 45 19.37 15.13 -36.94
N GLY A 46 18.91 16.23 -36.33
CA GLY A 46 18.50 17.46 -37.04
C GLY A 46 17.15 17.38 -37.76
N LEU A 47 16.32 16.38 -37.46
CA LEU A 47 15.06 16.10 -38.17
C LEU A 47 13.84 16.67 -37.41
N GLY A 48 13.67 17.99 -37.45
CA GLY A 48 12.36 18.64 -37.25
C GLY A 48 12.00 19.07 -35.81
N ASP A 49 11.94 20.40 -35.62
CA ASP A 49 11.63 21.11 -34.37
C ASP A 49 10.26 20.75 -33.73
N GLY A 50 9.29 20.29 -34.54
CA GLY A 50 7.92 20.01 -34.06
C GLY A 50 7.68 18.62 -33.47
N GLY A 51 8.46 17.60 -33.86
CA GLY A 51 8.31 16.23 -33.34
C GLY A 51 8.98 16.04 -31.97
N ASP A 52 10.09 16.76 -31.77
CA ASP A 52 10.88 16.73 -30.54
C ASP A 52 10.12 17.33 -29.35
N ASP A 53 9.44 18.48 -29.54
CA ASP A 53 8.65 19.11 -28.47
C ASP A 53 7.53 18.17 -27.98
N LEU A 54 6.82 17.50 -28.89
CA LEU A 54 5.75 16.58 -28.53
C LEU A 54 6.28 15.37 -27.75
N ALA A 55 7.38 14.77 -28.19
CA ALA A 55 7.98 13.61 -27.53
C ALA A 55 8.48 13.95 -26.11
N LEU A 56 9.10 15.12 -25.93
CA LEU A 56 9.57 15.58 -24.62
C LEU A 56 8.41 15.89 -23.67
N ARG A 57 7.37 16.55 -24.19
CA ARG A 57 6.17 16.85 -23.40
C ARG A 57 5.46 15.57 -22.99
N PHE A 58 5.36 14.60 -23.89
CA PHE A 58 4.79 13.29 -23.57
C PHE A 58 5.64 12.54 -22.53
N ALA A 59 6.96 12.55 -22.65
CA ALA A 59 7.86 11.96 -21.66
C ALA A 59 7.75 12.64 -20.29
N GLY A 60 7.67 13.97 -20.25
CA GLY A 60 7.46 14.72 -19.01
C GLY A 60 6.11 14.42 -18.36
N GLN A 61 5.05 14.29 -19.16
CA GLN A 61 3.72 13.93 -18.66
C GLN A 61 3.67 12.47 -18.14
N LEU A 62 4.41 11.56 -18.77
CA LEU A 62 4.60 10.19 -18.29
C LEU A 62 5.36 10.15 -16.95
N ASP A 63 6.43 10.94 -16.80
CA ASP A 63 7.18 11.05 -15.54
C ASP A 63 6.29 11.56 -14.40
N GLU A 64 5.51 12.60 -14.64
CA GLU A 64 4.60 13.15 -13.64
C GLU A 64 3.52 12.13 -13.25
N THR A 65 3.01 11.38 -14.23
CA THR A 65 2.04 10.31 -14.00
C THR A 65 2.66 9.17 -13.20
N LEU A 66 3.89 8.76 -13.52
CA LEU A 66 4.65 7.74 -12.79
C LEU A 66 4.86 8.15 -11.33
N ALA A 67 5.28 9.38 -11.08
CA ALA A 67 5.48 9.90 -9.73
C ALA A 67 4.16 9.89 -8.93
N LYS A 68 3.04 10.27 -9.57
CA LYS A 68 1.70 10.21 -8.95
C LYS A 68 1.28 8.78 -8.62
N VAL A 69 1.49 7.83 -9.53
CA VAL A 69 1.17 6.40 -9.32
C VAL A 69 2.04 5.81 -8.20
N GLY A 70 3.35 6.12 -8.18
CA GLY A 70 4.26 5.70 -7.12
C GLY A 70 3.80 6.21 -5.74
N ASN A 71 3.53 7.50 -5.63
CA ASN A 71 3.04 8.11 -4.38
C ASN A 71 1.68 7.55 -3.92
N LEU A 72 0.75 7.32 -4.85
CA LEU A 72 -0.55 6.70 -4.52
C LEU A 72 -0.35 5.29 -3.96
N PHE A 73 0.58 4.53 -4.54
CA PHE A 73 0.86 3.17 -4.12
C PHE A 73 1.55 3.11 -2.76
N GLU A 74 2.53 3.97 -2.50
CA GLU A 74 3.16 4.07 -1.17
C GLU A 74 2.11 4.35 -0.09
N ARG A 75 1.16 5.26 -0.37
CA ARG A 75 0.03 5.55 0.51
C ARG A 75 -0.89 4.35 0.71
N GLN A 76 -1.23 3.63 -0.36
CA GLN A 76 -2.08 2.44 -0.27
C GLN A 76 -1.40 1.31 0.49
N CYS A 77 -0.11 1.06 0.25
CA CYS A 77 0.67 0.11 1.04
C CYS A 77 0.71 0.49 2.51
N ALA A 78 0.94 1.77 2.83
CA ALA A 78 0.90 2.24 4.21
C ALA A 78 -0.46 2.00 4.87
N ALA A 79 -1.56 2.24 4.14
CA ALA A 79 -2.92 1.99 4.65
C ALA A 79 -3.23 0.49 4.83
N LEU A 80 -2.77 -0.37 3.92
CA LEU A 80 -3.00 -1.82 3.96
C LEU A 80 -2.21 -2.53 5.06
N ARG A 81 -1.18 -1.89 5.63
CA ARG A 81 -0.44 -2.42 6.80
C ARG A 81 -1.27 -2.44 8.08
N THR A 82 -2.35 -1.66 8.13
CA THR A 82 -3.22 -1.57 9.29
C THR A 82 -4.62 -2.01 8.93
N PHE A 83 -5.20 -2.91 9.72
CA PHE A 83 -6.60 -3.29 9.57
C PHE A 83 -7.32 -3.15 10.91
N ASN A 84 -8.52 -2.59 10.86
CA ASN A 84 -9.33 -2.39 12.05
C ASN A 84 -10.25 -3.60 12.24
N ILE A 85 -10.20 -4.21 13.42
CA ILE A 85 -11.16 -5.24 13.83
C ILE A 85 -12.09 -4.64 14.87
N VAL A 86 -13.40 -4.77 14.66
CA VAL A 86 -14.42 -4.39 15.65
C VAL A 86 -15.19 -5.64 16.07
N LEU A 87 -15.25 -5.89 17.38
CA LEU A 87 -15.94 -7.04 17.96
C LEU A 87 -17.21 -6.59 18.69
N PHE A 88 -18.36 -7.14 18.30
CA PHE A 88 -19.65 -6.91 18.95
C PHE A 88 -20.10 -8.15 19.73
N GLY A 89 -20.81 -7.95 20.84
CA GLY A 89 -21.36 -9.04 21.64
C GLY A 89 -21.72 -8.62 23.07
N ARG A 90 -22.56 -9.41 23.74
CA ARG A 90 -22.96 -9.14 25.14
C ARG A 90 -21.75 -9.14 26.08
N THR A 91 -21.86 -8.46 27.22
CA THR A 91 -20.85 -8.52 28.30
C THR A 91 -20.65 -9.98 28.73
N GLY A 92 -19.40 -10.40 28.98
CA GLY A 92 -19.06 -11.79 29.29
C GLY A 92 -18.89 -12.72 28.08
N ALA A 93 -19.18 -12.28 26.85
CA ALA A 93 -19.02 -13.11 25.63
C ALA A 93 -17.55 -13.36 25.20
N GLY A 94 -16.57 -13.02 26.03
CA GLY A 94 -15.16 -13.29 25.75
C GLY A 94 -14.48 -12.37 24.73
N LYS A 95 -15.08 -11.23 24.36
CA LYS A 95 -14.50 -10.27 23.39
C LYS A 95 -13.07 -9.84 23.75
N SER A 96 -12.85 -9.46 25.00
CA SER A 96 -11.53 -9.02 25.49
C SER A 96 -10.52 -10.18 25.51
N THR A 97 -10.96 -11.37 25.90
CA THR A 97 -10.15 -12.60 25.83
C THR A 97 -9.72 -12.92 24.40
N LEU A 98 -10.61 -12.70 23.41
CA LEU A 98 -10.30 -12.87 22.00
C LEU A 98 -9.29 -11.84 21.50
N ILE A 99 -9.42 -10.57 21.89
CA ILE A 99 -8.43 -9.52 21.56
C ILE A 99 -7.05 -9.91 22.08
N SER A 100 -6.93 -10.25 23.37
CA SER A 100 -5.65 -10.65 23.96
C SER A 100 -5.05 -11.89 23.31
N ALA A 101 -5.88 -12.88 22.94
CA ALA A 101 -5.42 -14.08 22.24
C ALA A 101 -4.90 -13.77 20.83
N ILE A 102 -5.52 -12.81 20.12
CA ILE A 102 -5.12 -12.42 18.76
C ILE A 102 -3.88 -11.52 18.77
N THR A 103 -3.76 -10.59 19.72
CA THR A 103 -2.66 -9.62 19.75
C THR A 103 -1.41 -10.12 20.48
N ARG A 104 -1.45 -11.33 21.07
CA ARG A 104 -0.41 -11.85 22.00
C ARG A 104 -0.09 -10.89 23.15
N GLY A 105 -0.97 -9.93 23.41
CA GLY A 105 -0.82 -8.96 24.47
C GLY A 105 -1.03 -9.58 25.84
N ASN A 106 -0.25 -9.13 26.82
CA ASN A 106 -0.26 -9.48 28.24
C ASN A 106 -1.58 -9.18 29.00
N GLY A 107 -2.65 -8.75 28.31
CA GLY A 107 -3.97 -8.58 28.91
C GLY A 107 -4.16 -7.29 29.72
N GLU A 108 -3.20 -6.35 29.71
CA GLU A 108 -3.29 -5.12 30.52
C GLU A 108 -4.42 -4.17 30.08
N SER A 109 -4.93 -4.30 28.85
CA SER A 109 -6.06 -3.51 28.33
C SER A 109 -7.44 -4.18 28.49
N VAL A 110 -7.50 -5.32 29.19
CA VAL A 110 -8.73 -6.11 29.37
C VAL A 110 -9.61 -5.53 30.47
N SER A 111 -10.83 -5.11 30.08
CA SER A 111 -11.93 -4.75 30.99
C SER A 111 -12.15 -5.80 32.10
N GLN A 112 -12.15 -5.36 33.36
CA GLN A 112 -12.48 -6.16 34.55
C GLN A 112 -14.01 -6.33 34.78
N GLY A 113 -14.83 -6.24 33.73
CA GLY A 113 -16.24 -6.65 33.78
C GLY A 113 -17.28 -5.56 34.01
N GLU A 114 -16.94 -4.27 33.93
CA GLU A 114 -17.95 -3.21 33.95
C GLU A 114 -18.58 -2.94 32.57
N SER A 115 -19.87 -2.64 32.59
CA SER A 115 -20.64 -2.18 31.44
C SER A 115 -20.14 -0.79 31.06
N ASP A 116 -19.62 -0.66 29.85
CA ASP A 116 -19.12 0.59 29.24
C ASP A 116 -17.65 0.96 29.52
N TRP A 117 -16.74 0.00 29.30
CA TRP A 117 -15.29 0.20 29.47
C TRP A 117 -14.58 0.91 28.30
N THR A 118 -15.11 0.83 27.07
CA THR A 118 -14.31 1.24 25.89
C THR A 118 -14.66 2.66 25.43
N THR A 119 -14.28 3.65 26.23
CA THR A 119 -14.48 5.09 25.91
C THR A 119 -13.31 5.71 25.16
N LYS A 120 -12.17 5.02 25.05
CA LYS A 120 -10.98 5.51 24.34
C LYS A 120 -10.34 4.41 23.50
N VAL A 121 -10.01 4.75 22.26
CA VAL A 121 -9.18 3.94 21.36
C VAL A 121 -7.73 4.24 21.69
N ALA A 122 -6.99 3.23 22.14
CA ALA A 122 -5.55 3.30 22.32
C ALA A 122 -4.86 2.44 21.25
N PRO A 123 -3.77 2.92 20.62
CA PRO A 123 -2.91 2.07 19.82
C PRO A 123 -2.38 0.92 20.69
N LEU A 124 -2.37 -0.29 20.14
CA LEU A 124 -1.57 -1.39 20.67
C LEU A 124 -0.27 -1.37 19.88
N ASP A 125 0.84 -1.17 20.59
CA ASP A 125 2.20 -1.20 20.02
C ASP A 125 2.60 -2.63 19.60
#